data_AF-A0A938TC29-F1
#
_entry.id   AF-A0A938TC29-F1
#
_cell.length_a   1.000
_cell.length_b   1.000
_cell.length_c   1.000
_cell.angle_alpha   90.00
_cell.angle_beta   90.00
_cell.angle_gamma   90.00
#
_symmetry.space_group_name_H-M   'P 1'
#
loop_
_entity.id
_entity.type
_entity.pdbx_description
1 polymer ?
#
loop_
_entity_poly.entity_id
_entity_poly.type
_entity_poly.pdbx_seq_one_letter_code
_entity_poly.pdbx_strand_id
1 'polypeptide(L)' 'MNSPSKLKTDWTWEEWQASRSKRRTVALRIGPAVVRRRESSADSTLRPSFNNERGPAFDKTT' A
#
# COMPACT_ATOMS: atom_id res chain seq x y z
N MET A 1 -2.92 -19.54 26.15
CA MET A 1 -2.95 -18.18 25.58
C MET A 1 -1.74 -18.04 24.66
N ASN A 2 -1.94 -17.78 23.37
CA ASN A 2 -0.82 -17.63 22.43
C ASN A 2 -0.23 -16.23 22.61
N SER A 3 1.03 -16.14 23.02
CA SER A 3 1.76 -14.87 23.07
C SER A 3 1.79 -14.23 21.68
N PRO A 4 1.60 -12.90 21.57
CA PRO A 4 1.69 -12.22 20.28
C PRO A 4 3.09 -12.45 19.70
N SER A 5 3.15 -12.92 18.46
CA SER A 5 4.39 -13.09 17.73
C SER A 5 5.12 -11.74 17.69
N LYS A 6 6.42 -11.73 18.05
CA LYS A 6 7.26 -10.54 17.91
C LYS A 6 7.19 -10.07 16.45
N LEU A 7 6.72 -8.84 16.25
CA LEU A 7 6.67 -8.22 14.93
C LEU A 7 8.10 -8.03 14.44
N LYS A 8 8.35 -8.34 13.16
CA LYS A 8 9.63 -8.09 12.52
C LYS A 8 9.90 -6.59 12.51
N THR A 9 11.01 -6.16 13.11
CA THR A 9 11.42 -4.75 13.20
C THR A 9 12.31 -4.34 12.03
N ASP A 10 13.11 -5.27 11.50
CA ASP A 10 14.07 -4.98 10.43
C ASP A 10 13.56 -5.54 9.11
N TRP A 11 13.35 -4.66 8.13
CA TRP A 11 12.81 -5.00 6.81
C TRP A 11 13.82 -4.66 5.74
N THR A 12 14.09 -5.59 4.82
CA THR A 12 14.74 -5.20 3.57
C THR A 12 13.72 -4.50 2.67
N TRP A 13 14.23 -3.76 1.69
CA TRP A 13 13.39 -3.07 0.71
C TRP A 13 12.52 -4.06 -0.09
N GLU A 14 13.08 -5.21 -0.46
CA GLU A 14 12.41 -6.26 -1.22
C GLU A 14 11.27 -6.89 -0.41
N GLU A 15 11.50 -7.16 0.88
CA GLU A 15 10.46 -7.70 1.76
C GLU A 15 9.33 -6.70 1.99
N TRP A 16 9.68 -5.42 2.13
CA TRP A 16 8.69 -4.36 2.24
C TRP A 16 7.81 -4.29 0.99
N GLN A 17 8.42 -4.32 -0.21
CA GLN A 17 7.68 -4.35 -1.48
C GLN A 17 6.79 -5.60 -1.60
N ALA A 18 7.32 -6.79 -1.30
CA ALA A 18 6.56 -8.04 -1.35
C ALA A 18 5.34 -8.01 -0.41
N SER A 19 5.51 -7.46 0.80
CA SER A 19 4.43 -7.32 1.77
C SER A 19 3.33 -6.35 1.26
N ARG A 20 3.72 -5.24 0.62
CA ARG A 20 2.81 -4.26 0.01
C ARG A 20 2.03 -4.87 -1.13
N SER A 21 2.70 -5.63 -2.01
CA SER A 21 2.06 -6.36 -3.11
C SER A 21 1.02 -7.35 -2.59
N LYS A 22 1.38 -8.17 -1.58
CA LYS A 22 0.44 -9.13 -0.97
C LYS A 22 -0.77 -8.43 -0.34
N ARG A 23 -0.56 -7.34 0.41
CA ARG A 23 -1.66 -6.54 0.98
C ARG A 23 -2.58 -5.98 -0.10
N ARG A 24 -2.01 -5.56 -1.24
CA ARG A 24 -2.78 -5.05 -2.38
C ARG A 24 -3.64 -6.15 -3.02
N THR A 25 -3.09 -7.34 -3.24
CA THR A 25 -3.83 -8.50 -3.78
C THR A 25 -5.02 -8.87 -2.88
N VAL A 26 -4.82 -8.91 -1.56
CA VAL A 26 -5.90 -9.17 -0.61
C VAL A 26 -6.95 -8.06 -0.64
N ALA A 27 -6.53 -6.79 -0.63
CA ALA A 27 -7.45 -5.67 -0.71
C ALA A 27 -8.26 -5.68 -2.01
N LEU A 28 -7.70 -6.15 -3.13
CA LEU A 28 -8.38 -6.25 -4.43
C LEU A 28 -9.50 -7.30 -4.41
N ARG A 29 -9.34 -8.38 -3.63
CA ARG A 29 -10.39 -9.39 -3.42
C ARG A 29 -11.57 -8.84 -2.62
N ILE A 30 -11.30 -7.98 -1.63
CA ILE A 30 -12.35 -7.38 -0.78
C ILE A 30 -13.14 -6.32 -1.53
N GLY A 31 -12.47 -5.51 -2.35
CA GLY A 31 -13.10 -4.47 -3.14
C GLY A 31 -12.30 -4.18 -4.40
N PRO A 32 -12.87 -4.41 -5.59
CA PRO A 32 -12.20 -4.05 -6.83
C PRO A 32 -11.94 -2.55 -6.87
N ALA A 33 -10.92 -2.12 -7.61
CA ALA A 33 -10.48 -0.73 -7.62
C ALA A 33 -11.59 0.26 -7.99
N VAL A 34 -12.58 -0.18 -8.77
CA VAL A 34 -13.77 0.59 -9.17
C VAL A 34 -14.67 1.00 -8.01
N VAL A 35 -14.74 0.21 -6.93
CA VAL A 35 -15.54 0.52 -5.73
C VAL A 35 -14.72 1.32 -4.71
N ARG A 36 -13.40 1.45 -4.91
CA ARG A 36 -12.58 2.26 -4.01
C ARG A 36 -12.80 3.73 -4.28
N ARG A 37 -12.92 4.51 -3.20
CA ARG A 37 -12.97 5.98 -3.29
C ARG A 37 -11.85 6.50 -4.19
N ARG A 38 -12.25 7.31 -5.18
CA ARG A 38 -11.33 7.94 -6.15
C ARG A 38 -10.24 8.71 -5.41
N GLU A 39 -10.64 9.44 -4.38
CA GLU A 39 -9.75 10.23 -3.53
C GLU A 39 -10.13 10.07 -2.06
N SER A 40 -9.14 10.28 -1.18
CA SER A 40 -9.36 10.43 0.26
C SER A 40 -9.03 11.85 0.72
N SER A 41 -9.55 12.26 1.87
CA SER A 41 -9.17 13.53 2.51
C SER A 41 -7.67 13.62 2.83
N ALA A 42 -6.98 12.48 2.93
CA ALA A 42 -5.53 12.43 3.13
C ALA A 42 -4.73 12.49 1.81
N ASP A 43 -5.37 12.35 0.64
CA ASP A 43 -4.65 12.38 -0.64
C ASP A 43 -4.11 13.81 -0.89
N SER A 44 -4.78 14.86 -0.41
CA SER A 44 -4.32 16.25 -0.52
C SER A 44 -3.01 16.50 0.23
N THR A 45 -2.82 15.88 1.39
CA THR A 45 -1.62 16.04 2.22
C THR A 45 -0.46 15.16 1.76
N LEU A 46 -0.75 14.05 1.09
CA LEU A 46 0.26 13.10 0.60
C LEU A 46 0.84 13.47 -0.77
N ARG A 47 0.05 14.09 -1.65
CA ARG A 47 0.45 14.49 -3.00
C ARG A 47 1.77 15.28 -3.09
N PRO A 48 2.04 16.28 -2.22
CA PRO A 48 3.31 17.02 -2.25
C PRO A 48 4.54 16.12 -2.10
N SER A 49 4.42 15.04 -1.33
CA SER A 49 5.51 14.07 -1.11
C SER A 49 5.75 13.13 -2.29
N PHE A 50 4.87 13.15 -3.30
CA PHE A 50 4.89 12.26 -4.46
C PHE A 50 4.77 13.03 -5.78
N ASN A 51 5.44 14.18 -5.93
CA ASN A 51 5.40 15.00 -7.16
C ASN A 51 3.96 15.33 -7.63
N ASN A 52 3.06 15.60 -6.68
CA ASN A 52 1.62 15.80 -6.88
C ASN A 52 0.83 14.58 -7.41
N GLU A 53 1.47 13.41 -7.50
CA GLU A 53 0.81 12.12 -7.72
C GLU A 53 0.19 11.59 -6.42
N ARG A 54 -0.73 10.62 -6.54
CA ARG A 54 -1.43 10.03 -5.37
C ARG A 54 -0.53 9.17 -4.47
N GLY A 55 0.70 8.90 -4.90
CA GLY A 55 1.59 7.93 -4.29
C GLY A 55 2.61 7.43 -5.32
N PRO A 56 3.52 6.52 -4.93
CA PRO A 56 4.42 5.88 -5.87
C PRO A 56 3.63 5.15 -6.95
N ALA A 57 4.09 5.22 -8.19
CA ALA A 57 3.56 4.40 -9.28
C ALA A 57 3.78 2.91 -8.95
N PHE A 58 2.73 2.23 -8.50
CA PHE A 58 2.68 0.77 -8.44
C PHE A 58 2.20 0.29 -9.81
N ASP A 59 3.11 -0.26 -10.60
CA ASP A 59 2.93 -0.68 -12.00
C ASP A 59 2.68 0.46 -13.00
N LYS A 60 3.76 1.14 -13.41
CA LYS A 60 3.86 1.61 -14.81
C LYS A 60 4.61 0.52 -15.57
N THR A 61 3.95 -0.62 -15.81
CA THR A 61 4.35 -1.50 -16.91
C THR A 61 4.12 -0.72 -18.19
N THR A 62 5.21 -0.27 -18.81
CA THR A 62 5.26 -0.07 -20.26
C THR A 62 4.84 -1.36 -20.95
#